data_AF-A0A537X6K3-F1
#
_entry.id   AF-A0A537X6K3-F1
#
_cell.length_a   1.000
_cell.length_b   1.000
_cell.length_c   1.000
_cell.angle_alpha   90.00
_cell.angle_beta   90.00
_cell.angle_gamma   90.00
#
_symmetry.space_group_name_H-M   'P 1'
#
loop_
_entity.id
_entity.type
_entity.pdbx_description
1 polymer ?
#
loop_
_entity_poly.entity_id
_entity_poly.type
_entity_poly.pdbx_seq_one_letter_code
_entity_poly.pdbx_strand_id
1 'polypeptide(L)'
;MQRSSRGVSFSGVVSGVRKSRWRWRAGLGIVSALALLTVMVPAASAAPGTLDVSFGVGGALRTNFGGTYDWAYALALQPDGKILVAGVSDASGSKDFALARYNPNGALDGSFGEGGLVTERMRPLTADIVHGIAVQPDGRIVVAGVTFEDVVTLRPHGDFMVARYLPNGKNDLTFGIGGVTTTDFSDGSYDEPYAVVLQPDGKMVLGGYTNSGGGPGVLFGADQLALARYTPNGLLDPSFGEGGKVVFDGGSLDERILALALAPDGSLLAGGYTNGERRGDLLLARLRNNGVLDSGFGNTRKGLSVIDLGTNSERISSVVLQPDGKIVAGGQTAVANNADFAVFRYDADGFFDDSFGRGGVATFDFQGREDRVHAVALQPDGKIVAVGQSEADFALVRFTAS
;
A
#
# COMPACT_ATOMS: atom_id res chain seq x y z
N MET A 1 -26.31 -61.26 34.37
CA MET A 1 -26.40 -62.33 35.39
C MET A 1 -25.60 -61.88 36.60
N GLN A 2 -26.26 -61.49 37.68
CA GLN A 2 -25.63 -61.22 38.98
C GLN A 2 -24.92 -62.47 39.50
N ARG A 3 -23.73 -62.33 40.10
CA ARG A 3 -23.47 -62.78 41.47
C ARG A 3 -22.08 -62.39 41.96
N SER A 4 -22.11 -61.91 43.20
CA SER A 4 -21.02 -61.54 44.07
C SER A 4 -20.45 -62.74 44.85
N SER A 5 -19.26 -62.55 45.40
CA SER A 5 -18.94 -62.60 46.84
C SER A 5 -17.84 -63.57 47.31
N ARG A 6 -17.15 -63.07 48.36
CA ARG A 6 -16.26 -63.72 49.37
C ARG A 6 -14.79 -63.78 48.94
N GLY A 7 -13.81 -63.23 49.68
CA GLY A 7 -13.59 -63.14 51.13
C GLY A 7 -12.32 -63.97 51.43
N VAL A 8 -11.26 -63.48 52.07
CA VAL A 8 -10.96 -63.65 53.52
C VAL A 8 -9.53 -63.09 53.81
N SER A 9 -9.33 -62.60 55.04
CA SER A 9 -8.17 -61.94 55.69
C SER A 9 -7.00 -62.84 56.12
N PHE A 10 -5.84 -62.27 56.51
CA PHE A 10 -5.03 -62.54 57.75
C PHE A 10 -3.83 -61.53 57.77
N SER A 11 -3.74 -60.56 58.70
CA SER A 11 -3.06 -60.54 60.03
C SER A 11 -1.52 -60.73 60.02
N GLY A 12 -0.79 -59.78 60.62
CA GLY A 12 0.64 -59.91 60.94
C GLY A 12 1.31 -58.60 61.42
N VAL A 13 1.24 -58.33 62.73
CA VAL A 13 1.95 -57.27 63.47
C VAL A 13 3.35 -57.77 63.85
N VAL A 14 4.42 -56.95 63.80
CA VAL A 14 5.45 -56.78 64.88
C VAL A 14 6.22 -55.46 64.71
N SER A 15 6.32 -54.76 65.85
CA SER A 15 6.99 -53.53 66.21
C SER A 15 8.53 -53.53 66.18
N GLY A 16 9.14 -52.36 65.97
CA GLY A 16 10.56 -52.12 66.27
C GLY A 16 10.91 -50.63 66.40
N VAL A 17 10.79 -50.09 67.61
CA VAL A 17 11.19 -48.73 67.98
C VAL A 17 12.66 -48.72 68.43
N ARG A 18 13.48 -47.80 67.89
CA ARG A 18 14.63 -47.25 68.62
C ARG A 18 14.69 -45.73 68.48
N LYS A 19 14.60 -45.07 69.64
CA LYS A 19 14.81 -43.64 69.87
C LYS A 19 16.30 -43.35 70.07
N SER A 20 16.80 -42.23 69.55
CA SER A 20 17.81 -41.43 70.27
C SER A 20 17.64 -39.96 69.92
N ARG A 21 17.54 -39.15 70.98
CA ARG A 21 17.24 -37.73 71.02
C ARG A 21 18.51 -36.90 70.80
N TRP A 22 18.39 -35.75 70.13
CA TRP A 22 19.18 -34.56 70.46
C TRP A 22 18.32 -33.30 70.34
N ARG A 23 18.57 -32.34 71.23
CA ARG A 23 17.68 -31.23 71.62
C ARG A 23 18.10 -29.90 70.98
N TRP A 24 17.09 -29.20 70.46
CA TRP A 24 16.85 -27.75 70.37
C TRP A 24 18.01 -26.77 70.13
N ARG A 25 17.92 -26.03 69.02
CA ARG A 25 17.86 -24.56 69.05
C ARG A 25 16.80 -24.05 68.06
N ALA A 26 15.92 -23.21 68.56
CA ALA A 26 14.92 -22.49 67.81
C ALA A 26 15.60 -21.41 66.95
N GLY A 27 15.28 -21.40 65.66
CA GLY A 27 15.43 -20.24 64.79
C GLY A 27 14.07 -19.99 64.15
N LEU A 28 13.41 -18.91 64.55
CA LEU A 28 12.25 -18.38 63.83
C LEU A 28 12.74 -17.89 62.47
N GLY A 29 12.59 -18.72 61.45
CA GLY A 29 12.59 -18.28 60.06
C GLY A 29 11.15 -18.17 59.60
N ILE A 30 10.60 -16.96 59.63
CA ILE A 30 9.39 -16.64 58.87
C ILE A 30 9.80 -16.75 57.40
N VAL A 31 9.52 -17.90 56.78
CA VAL A 31 9.48 -17.97 55.32
C VAL A 31 8.14 -17.37 54.94
N SER A 32 8.12 -16.06 54.69
CA SER A 32 7.05 -15.44 53.95
C SER A 32 7.05 -16.06 52.56
N ALA A 33 6.14 -17.01 52.33
CA ALA A 33 5.79 -17.39 50.98
C ALA A 33 5.11 -16.17 50.33
N LEU A 34 5.91 -15.34 49.63
CA LEU A 34 5.37 -14.46 48.62
C LEU A 34 4.84 -15.39 47.52
N ALA A 35 3.55 -15.71 47.58
CA ALA A 35 2.85 -16.13 46.38
C ALA A 35 2.90 -14.93 45.44
N LEU A 36 3.83 -14.96 44.47
CA LEU A 36 3.75 -14.09 43.31
C LEU A 36 2.48 -14.52 42.57
N LEU A 37 1.36 -13.89 42.91
CA LEU A 37 0.17 -13.95 42.09
C LEU A 37 0.51 -13.18 40.81
N THR A 38 1.10 -13.87 39.83
CA THR A 38 1.11 -13.38 38.47
C THR A 38 -0.35 -13.32 38.04
N VAL A 39 -0.95 -12.14 38.18
CA VAL A 39 -2.12 -11.80 37.38
C VAL A 39 -1.61 -11.84 35.94
N MET A 40 -1.79 -12.98 35.27
CA MET A 40 -1.83 -12.97 33.83
C MET A 40 -3.05 -12.12 33.51
N VAL A 41 -2.82 -10.84 33.21
CA VAL A 41 -3.79 -10.05 32.48
C VAL A 41 -3.94 -10.81 31.16
N PRO A 42 -5.09 -11.45 30.88
CA PRO A 42 -5.27 -12.03 29.57
C PRO A 42 -5.06 -10.89 28.58
N ALA A 43 -4.18 -11.08 27.59
CA ALA A 43 -4.05 -10.13 26.50
C ALA A 43 -5.47 -9.90 25.98
N ALA A 44 -6.00 -8.70 26.21
CA ALA A 44 -7.34 -8.37 25.78
C ALA A 44 -7.33 -8.57 24.26
N SER A 45 -8.01 -9.61 23.79
CA SER A 45 -8.34 -9.72 22.38
C SER A 45 -9.11 -8.44 22.08
N ALA A 46 -8.47 -7.50 21.38
CA ALA A 46 -9.12 -6.33 20.83
C ALA A 46 -10.42 -6.80 20.18
N ALA A 47 -11.55 -6.21 20.55
CA ALA A 47 -12.80 -6.51 19.87
C ALA A 47 -12.62 -6.07 18.40
N PRO A 48 -13.16 -6.80 17.42
CA PRO A 48 -13.08 -6.38 16.02
C PRO A 48 -13.53 -4.92 15.87
N GLY A 49 -12.65 -4.04 15.39
CA GLY A 49 -12.94 -2.61 15.19
C GLY A 49 -12.43 -1.66 16.29
N THR A 50 -11.78 -2.13 17.37
CA THR A 50 -11.10 -1.24 18.33
C THR A 50 -9.66 -0.96 17.90
N LEU A 51 -9.21 0.29 18.07
CA LEU A 51 -7.85 0.73 17.77
C LEU A 51 -6.81 -0.12 18.55
N ASP A 52 -5.79 -0.62 17.85
CA ASP A 52 -4.67 -1.32 18.48
C ASP A 52 -3.76 -0.30 19.17
N VAL A 53 -4.02 -0.05 20.44
CA VAL A 53 -3.25 0.90 21.27
C VAL A 53 -1.82 0.44 21.56
N SER A 54 -1.44 -0.79 21.18
CA SER A 54 -0.06 -1.27 21.29
C SER A 54 0.82 -0.82 20.12
N PHE A 55 0.21 -0.29 19.06
CA PHE A 55 0.91 0.28 17.91
C PHE A 55 1.24 1.77 18.14
N GLY A 56 2.53 2.10 18.23
CA GLY A 56 2.97 3.48 18.46
C GLY A 56 2.46 4.08 19.78
N VAL A 57 2.15 5.38 19.77
CA VAL A 57 1.59 6.10 20.93
C VAL A 57 0.10 6.31 20.70
N GLY A 58 -0.72 5.61 21.47
CA GLY A 58 -2.18 5.72 21.38
C GLY A 58 -2.78 5.16 20.09
N GLY A 59 -2.11 4.17 19.46
CA GLY A 59 -2.54 3.57 18.20
C GLY A 59 -2.05 4.29 16.94
N ALA A 60 -1.21 5.33 17.09
CA ALA A 60 -0.69 6.14 16.00
C ALA A 60 0.81 6.36 16.13
N LEU A 61 1.47 6.63 14.99
CA LEU A 61 2.90 6.92 14.94
C LEU A 61 3.15 8.22 14.17
N ARG A 62 4.10 9.01 14.67
CA ARG A 62 4.63 10.19 13.98
C ARG A 62 6.15 10.07 13.95
N THR A 63 6.71 10.23 12.76
CA THR A 63 8.15 10.17 12.52
C THR A 63 8.56 11.48 11.88
N ASN A 64 9.56 12.12 12.48
CA ASN A 64 10.13 13.37 12.00
C ASN A 64 11.50 13.06 11.39
N PHE A 65 11.71 13.45 10.13
CA PHE A 65 12.97 13.25 9.43
C PHE A 65 14.00 14.36 9.69
N GLY A 66 13.62 15.40 10.43
CA GLY A 66 14.46 16.55 10.81
C GLY A 66 14.19 17.81 9.98
N GLY A 67 13.22 17.75 9.05
CA GLY A 67 12.79 18.84 8.20
C GLY A 67 11.60 19.64 8.74
N THR A 68 11.04 20.50 7.90
CA THR A 68 9.78 21.23 8.14
C THR A 68 8.57 20.62 7.43
N TYR A 69 8.80 19.78 6.41
CA TYR A 69 7.76 19.09 5.62
C TYR A 69 8.12 17.62 5.46
N ASP A 70 7.30 16.74 6.07
CA ASP A 70 7.39 15.29 5.92
C ASP A 70 6.02 14.75 5.49
N TRP A 71 5.93 14.15 4.30
CA TRP A 71 4.70 13.53 3.79
C TRP A 71 4.93 12.06 3.45
N ALA A 72 4.00 11.21 3.88
CA ALA A 72 3.94 9.80 3.53
C ALA A 72 2.91 9.60 2.42
N TYR A 73 3.33 9.01 1.31
CA TYR A 73 2.49 8.77 0.14
C TYR A 73 2.17 7.29 -0.09
N ALA A 74 3.09 6.40 0.29
CA ALA A 74 2.96 4.98 0.01
C ALA A 74 3.38 4.11 1.20
N LEU A 75 2.81 2.90 1.28
CA LEU A 75 3.12 1.91 2.29
C LEU A 75 3.21 0.51 1.67
N ALA A 76 4.16 -0.29 2.14
CA ALA A 76 4.23 -1.71 1.84
C ALA A 76 4.52 -2.55 3.10
N LEU A 77 3.95 -3.75 3.15
CA LEU A 77 4.25 -4.74 4.18
C LEU A 77 5.32 -5.71 3.67
N GLN A 78 6.29 -6.02 4.53
CA GLN A 78 7.27 -7.08 4.28
C GLN A 78 6.77 -8.43 4.82
N PRO A 79 7.25 -9.58 4.31
CA PRO A 79 6.82 -10.90 4.78
C PRO A 79 7.06 -11.18 6.26
N ASP A 80 8.00 -10.47 6.88
CA ASP A 80 8.32 -10.56 8.32
C ASP A 80 7.45 -9.65 9.19
N GLY A 81 6.46 -8.98 8.59
CA GLY A 81 5.53 -8.07 9.27
C GLY A 81 6.07 -6.65 9.46
N LYS A 82 7.28 -6.33 8.97
CA LYS A 82 7.77 -4.95 8.97
C LYS A 82 6.96 -4.09 8.00
N ILE A 83 6.90 -2.80 8.32
CA ILE A 83 6.13 -1.80 7.58
C ILE A 83 7.12 -0.82 6.95
N LEU A 84 7.07 -0.68 5.63
CA LEU A 84 7.82 0.33 4.90
C LEU A 84 6.87 1.47 4.52
N VAL A 85 7.33 2.69 4.72
CA VAL A 85 6.62 3.92 4.33
C VAL A 85 7.54 4.74 3.44
N ALA A 86 7.00 5.26 2.34
CA ALA A 86 7.71 6.12 1.40
C ALA A 86 6.99 7.44 1.19
N GLY A 87 7.77 8.48 0.90
CA GLY A 87 7.27 9.78 0.52
C GLY A 87 8.37 10.81 0.34
N VAL A 88 8.20 11.98 0.94
CA VAL A 88 9.11 13.14 0.77
C VAL A 88 9.43 13.77 2.13
N SER A 89 10.67 14.25 2.27
CA SER A 89 11.11 15.11 3.37
C SER A 89 11.95 16.27 2.85
N ASP A 90 11.90 17.42 3.50
CA ASP A 90 12.79 18.55 3.22
C ASP A 90 14.01 18.63 4.16
N ALA A 91 14.29 17.58 4.94
CA ALA A 91 15.34 17.54 5.95
C ALA A 91 16.75 17.89 5.45
N SER A 92 17.01 17.70 4.16
CA SER A 92 18.30 17.99 3.51
C SER A 92 18.38 19.43 2.94
N GLY A 93 17.36 20.26 3.12
CA GLY A 93 17.24 21.61 2.57
C GLY A 93 16.50 21.71 1.22
N SER A 94 16.15 20.58 0.59
CA SER A 94 15.21 20.47 -0.54
C SER A 94 14.28 19.29 -0.33
N LYS A 95 13.15 19.26 -1.04
CA LYS A 95 12.25 18.10 -1.04
C LYS A 95 12.97 16.90 -1.66
N ASP A 96 13.40 15.99 -0.82
CA ASP A 96 14.09 14.77 -1.21
C ASP A 96 13.21 13.57 -0.86
N PHE A 97 13.44 12.45 -1.54
CA PHE A 97 12.68 11.25 -1.22
C PHE A 97 13.02 10.79 0.21
N ALA A 98 12.04 10.16 0.86
CA ALA A 98 12.19 9.63 2.20
C ALA A 98 11.62 8.20 2.31
N LEU A 99 12.33 7.33 3.03
CA LEU A 99 11.85 6.02 3.47
C LEU A 99 11.96 5.87 4.98
N ALA A 100 10.94 5.28 5.59
CA ALA A 100 11.01 4.81 6.97
C ALA A 100 10.63 3.33 7.02
N ARG A 101 11.32 2.58 7.88
CA ARG A 101 10.92 1.20 8.21
C ARG A 101 10.59 1.05 9.68
N TYR A 102 9.48 0.40 9.94
CA TYR A 102 8.98 0.09 11.27
C TYR A 102 8.89 -1.42 11.49
N ASN A 103 9.10 -1.83 12.73
CA ASN A 103 8.78 -3.16 13.22
C ASN A 103 7.25 -3.36 13.29
N PRO A 104 6.75 -4.59 13.40
CA PRO A 104 5.31 -4.87 13.52
C PRO A 104 4.62 -4.11 14.68
N ASN A 105 5.37 -3.74 15.72
CA ASN A 105 4.87 -2.98 16.86
C ASN A 105 4.90 -1.44 16.66
N GLY A 106 5.29 -0.96 15.48
CA GLY A 106 5.37 0.46 15.15
C GLY A 106 6.67 1.16 15.56
N ALA A 107 7.60 0.49 16.26
CA ALA A 107 8.90 1.07 16.56
C ALA A 107 9.80 1.11 15.31
N LEU A 108 10.55 2.20 15.09
CA LEU A 108 11.53 2.29 14.00
C LEU A 108 12.52 1.11 14.03
N ASP A 109 12.78 0.54 12.85
CA ASP A 109 13.77 -0.52 12.69
C ASP A 109 15.18 0.08 12.57
N GLY A 110 15.90 0.14 13.68
CA GLY A 110 17.27 0.68 13.71
C GLY A 110 18.29 -0.06 12.84
N SER A 111 17.94 -1.20 12.22
CA SER A 111 18.79 -1.89 11.24
C SER A 111 18.62 -1.40 9.80
N PHE A 112 17.68 -0.49 9.55
CA PHE A 112 17.39 0.08 8.24
C PHE A 112 17.93 1.51 8.13
N GLY A 113 18.68 1.81 7.07
CA GLY A 113 19.23 3.15 6.83
C GLY A 113 19.97 3.70 8.04
N GLU A 114 19.73 4.97 8.36
CA GLU A 114 20.16 5.62 9.60
C GLU A 114 19.01 5.64 10.60
N GLY A 115 19.06 4.74 11.59
CA GLY A 115 18.09 4.73 12.69
C GLY A 115 16.65 4.37 12.29
N GLY A 116 16.46 3.68 11.17
CA GLY A 116 15.16 3.35 10.59
C GLY A 116 14.74 4.24 9.44
N LEU A 117 15.56 5.22 9.06
CA LEU A 117 15.24 6.26 8.09
C LEU A 117 16.23 6.27 6.94
N VAL A 118 15.76 6.62 5.75
CA VAL A 118 16.57 6.96 4.58
C VAL A 118 16.04 8.28 4.05
N THR A 119 16.93 9.25 3.87
CA THR A 119 16.68 10.47 3.09
C THR A 119 17.86 10.60 2.16
N GLU A 120 17.59 10.71 0.86
CA GLU A 120 18.68 10.87 -0.08
C GLU A 120 18.21 11.67 -1.26
N ARG A 121 19.20 12.28 -1.91
CA ARG A 121 19.01 13.14 -3.04
C ARG A 121 19.44 12.35 -4.27
N MET A 122 18.50 12.05 -5.16
CA MET A 122 18.78 11.21 -6.33
C MET A 122 19.61 11.98 -7.35
N ARG A 123 19.38 13.30 -7.47
CA ARG A 123 20.16 14.20 -8.32
C ARG A 123 20.45 15.53 -7.60
N PRO A 124 21.64 16.12 -7.75
CA PRO A 124 21.94 17.41 -7.14
C PRO A 124 20.92 18.48 -7.55
N LEU A 125 20.43 19.23 -6.56
CA LEU A 125 19.54 20.39 -6.72
C LEU A 125 18.10 20.09 -7.21
N THR A 126 17.71 18.82 -7.31
CA THR A 126 16.34 18.44 -7.74
C THR A 126 15.40 18.28 -6.56
N ALA A 127 14.09 18.42 -6.80
CA ALA A 127 13.10 17.84 -5.92
C ALA A 127 12.88 16.38 -6.33
N ASP A 128 12.68 15.48 -5.37
CA ASP A 128 12.41 14.06 -5.60
C ASP A 128 11.20 13.64 -4.74
N ILE A 129 10.13 13.16 -5.38
CA ILE A 129 8.90 12.75 -4.71
C ILE A 129 8.61 11.29 -5.03
N VAL A 130 8.40 10.46 -4.02
CA VAL A 130 8.01 9.05 -4.19
C VAL A 130 6.51 8.89 -3.93
N HIS A 131 5.80 8.34 -4.90
CA HIS A 131 4.36 8.06 -4.83
C HIS A 131 4.04 6.57 -4.67
N GLY A 132 4.97 5.69 -5.05
CA GLY A 132 4.76 4.24 -5.03
C GLY A 132 5.92 3.48 -4.40
N ILE A 133 5.60 2.38 -3.72
CA ILE A 133 6.59 1.45 -3.14
C ILE A 133 6.14 0.01 -3.36
N ALA A 134 7.10 -0.86 -3.69
CA ALA A 134 6.90 -2.31 -3.76
C ALA A 134 8.10 -3.06 -3.21
N VAL A 135 7.87 -4.28 -2.68
CA VAL A 135 8.92 -5.13 -2.11
C VAL A 135 9.06 -6.38 -2.96
N GLN A 136 10.26 -6.62 -3.50
CA GLN A 136 10.58 -7.80 -4.27
C GLN A 136 10.70 -9.04 -3.34
N PRO A 137 10.53 -10.28 -3.86
CA PRO A 137 10.60 -11.49 -3.04
C PRO A 137 11.92 -11.70 -2.28
N ASP A 138 13.01 -11.12 -2.77
CA ASP A 138 14.34 -11.14 -2.15
C ASP A 138 14.53 -10.05 -1.07
N GLY A 139 13.49 -9.25 -0.80
CA GLY A 139 13.48 -8.16 0.16
C GLY A 139 14.03 -6.84 -0.36
N ARG A 140 14.46 -6.75 -1.62
CA ARG A 140 14.79 -5.46 -2.25
C ARG A 140 13.53 -4.61 -2.35
N ILE A 141 13.72 -3.30 -2.26
CA ILE A 141 12.63 -2.32 -2.21
C ILE A 141 12.71 -1.48 -3.48
N VAL A 142 11.61 -1.43 -4.22
CA VAL A 142 11.46 -0.61 -5.41
C VAL A 142 10.60 0.60 -5.04
N VAL A 143 11.06 1.79 -5.40
CA VAL A 143 10.31 3.03 -5.24
C VAL A 143 10.05 3.66 -6.60
N ALA A 144 8.88 4.25 -6.76
CA ALA A 144 8.44 4.92 -7.96
C ALA A 144 7.99 6.35 -7.64
N GLY A 145 8.38 7.30 -8.46
CA GLY A 145 8.18 8.71 -8.17
C GLY A 145 8.55 9.62 -9.31
N VAL A 146 8.60 10.91 -9.04
CA VAL A 146 9.06 11.94 -9.96
C VAL A 146 10.36 12.54 -9.45
N THR A 147 11.31 12.74 -10.36
CA THR A 147 12.48 13.59 -10.13
C THR A 147 12.41 14.75 -11.10
N PHE A 148 12.72 15.95 -10.62
CA PHE A 148 12.62 17.17 -11.42
C PHE A 148 13.98 17.56 -11.96
N GLU A 149 14.14 17.86 -13.25
CA GLU A 149 15.41 18.45 -13.71
C GLU A 149 15.55 19.91 -13.22
N ASP A 150 16.68 20.26 -12.60
CA ASP A 150 16.88 21.58 -11.98
C ASP A 150 17.40 22.67 -12.93
N VAL A 151 16.68 23.80 -12.89
CA VAL A 151 17.06 25.23 -13.08
C VAL A 151 17.87 25.63 -14.33
N VAL A 152 17.22 25.61 -15.50
CA VAL A 152 17.45 26.65 -16.53
C VAL A 152 16.17 27.07 -17.27
N THR A 153 15.09 26.28 -17.19
CA THR A 153 13.83 26.58 -17.89
C THR A 153 12.79 27.14 -16.91
N LEU A 154 11.96 28.08 -17.38
CA LEU A 154 10.84 28.66 -16.60
C LEU A 154 9.71 27.65 -16.31
N ARG A 155 9.94 26.35 -16.55
CA ARG A 155 9.02 25.24 -16.32
C ARG A 155 9.85 24.03 -15.84
N PRO A 156 9.77 23.64 -14.56
CA PRO A 156 10.42 22.42 -14.10
C PRO A 156 9.78 21.21 -14.78
N HIS A 157 10.59 20.35 -15.40
CA HIS A 157 10.14 19.11 -16.04
C HIS A 157 10.38 17.96 -15.06
N GLY A 158 9.34 17.17 -14.82
CA GLY A 158 9.41 15.97 -13.99
C GLY A 158 9.50 14.74 -14.89
N ASP A 159 10.37 13.79 -14.55
CA ASP A 159 10.47 12.50 -15.24
C ASP A 159 9.95 11.37 -14.35
N PHE A 160 9.39 10.32 -14.96
CA PHE A 160 9.18 9.06 -14.26
C PHE A 160 10.51 8.58 -13.69
N MET A 161 10.54 8.26 -12.40
CA MET A 161 11.68 7.72 -11.71
C MET A 161 11.33 6.37 -11.10
N VAL A 162 12.22 5.40 -11.27
CA VAL A 162 12.25 4.17 -10.49
C VAL A 162 13.63 3.99 -9.88
N ALA A 163 13.68 3.68 -8.58
CA ALA A 163 14.92 3.42 -7.87
C ALA A 163 14.81 2.15 -7.03
N ARG A 164 15.96 1.55 -6.69
CA ARG A 164 16.00 0.32 -5.92
C ARG A 164 16.94 0.39 -4.72
N TYR A 165 16.46 -0.14 -3.61
CA TYR A 165 17.16 -0.25 -2.34
C TYR A 165 17.33 -1.71 -1.94
N LEU A 166 18.43 -1.98 -1.25
CA LEU A 166 18.70 -3.23 -0.58
C LEU A 166 17.79 -3.38 0.66
N PRO A 167 17.61 -4.61 1.19
CA PRO A 167 16.80 -4.84 2.39
C PRO A 167 17.27 -4.08 3.65
N ASN A 168 18.47 -3.50 3.65
CA ASN A 168 18.98 -2.68 4.75
C ASN A 168 18.82 -1.16 4.53
N GLY A 169 18.13 -0.74 3.46
CA GLY A 169 17.89 0.67 3.15
C GLY A 169 19.05 1.38 2.45
N LYS A 170 20.09 0.66 2.04
CA LYS A 170 21.14 1.22 1.17
C LYS A 170 20.74 1.14 -0.30
N ASN A 171 21.21 2.07 -1.13
CA ASN A 171 21.04 2.00 -2.57
C ASN A 171 21.56 0.71 -3.18
N ASP A 172 20.77 0.12 -4.06
CA ASP A 172 21.22 -0.96 -4.94
C ASP A 172 21.84 -0.35 -6.20
N LEU A 173 23.13 -0.04 -6.14
CA LEU A 173 23.89 0.57 -7.24
C LEU A 173 23.98 -0.30 -8.50
N THR A 174 23.49 -1.54 -8.47
CA THR A 174 23.42 -2.43 -9.65
C THR A 174 22.14 -2.23 -10.47
N PHE A 175 21.20 -1.42 -9.99
CA PHE A 175 19.96 -1.09 -10.67
C PHE A 175 20.09 0.19 -11.48
N GLY A 176 19.58 0.18 -12.71
CA GLY A 176 19.60 1.35 -13.59
C GLY A 176 21.00 1.94 -13.74
N ILE A 177 21.08 3.27 -13.61
CA ILE A 177 22.33 4.02 -13.54
C ILE A 177 22.47 4.55 -12.11
N GLY A 178 23.39 3.96 -11.34
CA GLY A 178 23.67 4.42 -9.97
C GLY A 178 22.53 4.16 -8.97
N GLY A 179 21.66 3.18 -9.23
CA GLY A 179 20.52 2.83 -8.38
C GLY A 179 19.18 3.38 -8.86
N VAL A 180 19.17 4.17 -9.94
CA VAL A 180 18.00 4.91 -10.43
C VAL A 180 17.88 4.79 -11.95
N THR A 181 16.65 4.78 -12.45
CA THR A 181 16.32 5.01 -13.85
C THR A 181 15.29 6.11 -13.95
N THR A 182 15.53 7.08 -14.82
CA THR A 182 14.55 8.10 -15.20
C THR A 182 13.99 7.81 -16.58
N THR A 183 12.77 8.22 -16.86
CA THR A 183 12.08 7.99 -18.13
C THR A 183 11.28 9.21 -18.50
N ASP A 184 11.76 9.88 -19.53
CA ASP A 184 11.04 10.93 -20.24
C ASP A 184 10.16 10.30 -21.33
N PHE A 185 8.88 10.65 -21.35
CA PHE A 185 7.94 10.23 -22.38
C PHE A 185 8.06 11.08 -23.64
N SER A 186 8.31 12.38 -23.53
CA SER A 186 8.51 13.31 -24.65
C SER A 186 9.31 14.54 -24.23
N ASP A 187 10.24 15.00 -25.07
CA ASP A 187 11.13 16.13 -24.74
C ASP A 187 10.40 17.36 -24.15
N GLY A 188 10.55 17.55 -22.84
CA GLY A 188 9.94 18.64 -22.08
C GLY A 188 8.55 18.37 -21.51
N SER A 189 8.06 17.12 -21.51
CA SER A 189 6.86 16.74 -20.79
C SER A 189 7.04 16.80 -19.28
N TYR A 190 5.91 16.90 -18.59
CA TYR A 190 5.84 16.63 -17.17
C TYR A 190 5.28 15.22 -16.97
N ASP A 191 6.11 14.30 -16.51
CA ASP A 191 5.82 12.89 -16.37
C ASP A 191 5.86 12.50 -14.90
N GLU A 192 4.74 12.02 -14.37
CA GLU A 192 4.64 11.67 -12.95
C GLU A 192 3.92 10.32 -12.76
N PRO A 193 4.61 9.29 -12.20
CA PRO A 193 4.02 8.02 -11.87
C PRO A 193 3.43 8.06 -10.45
N TYR A 194 2.24 7.50 -10.28
CA TYR A 194 1.58 7.37 -8.97
C TYR A 194 1.57 5.95 -8.43
N ALA A 195 1.68 4.95 -9.32
CA ALA A 195 1.55 3.55 -8.96
C ALA A 195 2.73 2.73 -9.49
N VAL A 196 3.07 1.66 -8.76
CA VAL A 196 4.03 0.63 -9.15
C VAL A 196 3.49 -0.75 -8.83
N VAL A 197 3.68 -1.69 -9.75
CA VAL A 197 3.41 -3.12 -9.50
C VAL A 197 4.58 -3.99 -9.97
N LEU A 198 4.81 -5.09 -9.25
CA LEU A 198 5.83 -6.09 -9.58
C LEU A 198 5.21 -7.25 -10.35
N GLN A 199 5.88 -7.68 -11.40
CA GLN A 199 5.55 -8.90 -12.14
C GLN A 199 6.35 -10.10 -11.60
N PRO A 200 5.85 -11.35 -11.74
CA PRO A 200 6.53 -12.56 -11.24
C PRO A 200 7.93 -12.80 -11.81
N ASP A 201 8.21 -12.28 -13.01
CA ASP A 201 9.52 -12.34 -13.65
C ASP A 201 10.50 -11.27 -13.14
N GLY A 202 10.09 -10.49 -12.14
CA GLY A 202 10.87 -9.42 -11.52
C GLY A 202 10.81 -8.09 -12.24
N LYS A 203 10.03 -7.97 -13.32
CA LYS A 203 9.78 -6.68 -13.99
C LYS A 203 8.93 -5.78 -13.12
N MET A 204 9.04 -4.48 -13.35
CA MET A 204 8.27 -3.45 -12.66
C MET A 204 7.48 -2.64 -13.67
N VAL A 205 6.22 -2.35 -13.39
CA VAL A 205 5.40 -1.46 -14.21
C VAL A 205 5.00 -0.26 -13.37
N LEU A 206 5.30 0.93 -13.88
CA LEU A 206 4.87 2.20 -13.31
C LEU A 206 3.70 2.73 -14.12
N GLY A 207 2.77 3.42 -13.45
CA GLY A 207 1.60 4.04 -14.07
C GLY A 207 1.34 5.42 -13.49
N GLY A 208 0.98 6.36 -14.37
CA GLY A 208 0.72 7.75 -14.02
C GLY A 208 0.18 8.51 -15.21
N TYR A 209 0.74 9.70 -15.44
CA TYR A 209 0.46 10.51 -16.61
C TYR A 209 1.72 11.14 -17.18
N THR A 210 1.64 11.50 -18.46
CA THR A 210 2.56 12.41 -19.14
C THR A 210 1.77 13.60 -19.62
N ASN A 211 2.17 14.81 -19.25
CA ASN A 211 1.67 16.00 -19.92
C ASN A 211 2.45 16.13 -21.21
N SER A 212 1.82 15.84 -22.35
CA SER A 212 2.39 16.21 -23.64
C SER A 212 2.27 17.73 -23.79
N GLY A 213 3.10 18.44 -23.02
CA GLY A 213 3.26 19.87 -22.99
C GLY A 213 3.83 20.28 -24.32
N GLY A 214 2.96 20.72 -25.22
CA GLY A 214 3.39 21.21 -26.52
C GLY A 214 4.52 22.21 -26.30
N GLY A 215 5.60 22.04 -27.05
CA GLY A 215 6.86 22.76 -26.86
C GLY A 215 6.73 24.29 -26.94
N PRO A 216 7.84 25.03 -27.14
CA PRO A 216 7.81 26.49 -27.17
C PRO A 216 6.67 27.05 -28.04
N GLY A 217 5.62 27.61 -27.41
CA GLY A 217 4.47 28.21 -28.09
C GLY A 217 3.11 27.50 -27.96
N VAL A 218 3.01 26.34 -27.30
CA VAL A 218 1.69 25.70 -27.02
C VAL A 218 1.24 26.05 -25.61
N LEU A 219 0.02 26.60 -25.51
CA LEU A 219 -0.45 27.22 -24.27
C LEU A 219 -0.98 26.22 -23.23
N PHE A 220 -1.38 24.99 -23.64
CA PHE A 220 -1.88 23.93 -22.75
C PHE A 220 -1.60 22.55 -23.36
N GLY A 221 -0.80 21.71 -22.69
CA GLY A 221 -0.66 20.28 -23.01
C GLY A 221 -1.74 19.46 -22.30
N ALA A 222 -2.19 18.37 -22.91
CA ALA A 222 -3.10 17.41 -22.29
C ALA A 222 -2.30 16.44 -21.41
N ASP A 223 -2.77 16.18 -20.20
CA ASP A 223 -2.32 15.01 -19.45
C ASP A 223 -2.83 13.76 -20.19
N GLN A 224 -1.96 12.82 -20.48
CA GLN A 224 -2.29 11.54 -21.10
C GLN A 224 -1.88 10.40 -20.17
N LEU A 225 -2.65 9.33 -20.20
CA LEU A 225 -2.37 8.14 -19.38
C LEU A 225 -1.07 7.49 -19.83
N ALA A 226 -0.16 7.27 -18.89
CA ALA A 226 1.19 6.79 -19.20
C ALA A 226 1.58 5.58 -18.33
N LEU A 227 2.21 4.58 -18.95
CA LEU A 227 2.88 3.48 -18.25
C LEU A 227 4.29 3.26 -18.81
N ALA A 228 5.20 2.88 -17.93
CA ALA A 228 6.53 2.41 -18.31
C ALA A 228 6.81 1.06 -17.66
N ARG A 229 7.39 0.12 -18.40
CA ARG A 229 7.86 -1.15 -17.86
C ARG A 229 9.38 -1.22 -17.84
N TYR A 230 9.90 -1.71 -16.73
CA TYR A 230 11.31 -1.89 -16.48
C TYR A 230 11.66 -3.36 -16.26
N THR A 231 12.80 -3.78 -16.79
CA THR A 231 13.43 -5.08 -16.54
C THR A 231 13.88 -5.19 -15.08
N PRO A 232 14.18 -6.40 -14.56
CA PRO A 232 14.63 -6.57 -13.18
C PRO A 232 15.92 -5.79 -12.82
N ASN A 233 16.73 -5.38 -13.79
CA ASN A 233 17.90 -4.53 -13.58
C ASN A 233 17.63 -3.03 -13.78
N GLY A 234 16.37 -2.63 -13.95
CA GLY A 234 15.95 -1.23 -14.00
C GLY A 234 16.03 -0.57 -15.38
N LEU A 235 16.33 -1.31 -16.45
CA LEU A 235 16.30 -0.75 -17.81
C LEU A 235 14.88 -0.78 -18.36
N LEU A 236 14.52 0.11 -19.29
CA LEU A 236 13.24 0.00 -20.00
C LEU A 236 13.14 -1.33 -20.74
N ASP A 237 11.98 -1.98 -20.63
CA ASP A 237 11.69 -3.25 -21.29
C ASP A 237 11.12 -3.04 -22.69
N PRO A 238 11.90 -3.23 -23.77
CA PRO A 238 11.45 -2.96 -25.13
C PRO A 238 10.30 -3.86 -25.62
N SER A 239 9.95 -4.92 -24.86
CA SER A 239 8.79 -5.79 -25.18
C SER A 239 7.45 -5.23 -24.70
N PHE A 240 7.42 -4.06 -24.06
CA PHE A 240 6.23 -3.39 -23.58
C PHE A 240 5.97 -2.12 -24.37
N GLY A 241 4.82 -2.04 -25.04
CA GLY A 241 4.45 -0.87 -25.83
C GLY A 241 5.53 -0.47 -26.84
N GLU A 242 5.81 0.82 -26.91
CA GLU A 242 6.88 1.39 -27.73
C GLU A 242 8.12 1.65 -26.87
N GLY A 243 9.14 0.80 -27.03
CA GLY A 243 10.42 0.97 -26.34
C GLY A 243 10.35 0.89 -24.81
N GLY A 244 9.33 0.23 -24.26
CA GLY A 244 9.08 0.15 -22.82
C GLY A 244 8.03 1.14 -22.31
N LYS A 245 7.47 1.98 -23.18
CA LYS A 245 6.50 3.03 -22.85
C LYS A 245 5.15 2.77 -23.49
N VAL A 246 4.09 3.14 -22.79
CA VAL A 246 2.71 3.15 -23.29
C VAL A 246 2.11 4.50 -22.95
N VAL A 247 1.53 5.16 -23.96
CA VAL A 247 0.75 6.39 -23.79
C VAL A 247 -0.57 6.21 -24.52
N PHE A 248 -1.68 6.56 -23.89
CA PHE A 248 -3.00 6.54 -24.52
C PHE A 248 -3.92 7.60 -23.93
N ASP A 249 -4.88 8.02 -24.75
CA ASP A 249 -5.91 9.00 -24.41
C ASP A 249 -7.17 8.30 -23.88
N GLY A 250 -7.55 8.62 -22.65
CA GLY A 250 -8.77 8.15 -22.00
C GLY A 250 -10.01 8.94 -22.40
N GLY A 251 -9.86 10.02 -23.15
CA GLY A 251 -10.92 10.82 -23.76
C GLY A 251 -11.01 12.26 -23.25
N SER A 252 -10.00 12.75 -22.52
CA SER A 252 -9.98 14.12 -22.02
C SER A 252 -8.57 14.72 -21.87
N LEU A 253 -8.51 15.99 -21.43
CA LEU A 253 -7.29 16.79 -21.30
C LEU A 253 -6.60 16.67 -19.92
N ASP A 254 -7.28 16.10 -18.93
CA ASP A 254 -6.72 15.84 -17.59
C ASP A 254 -7.11 14.44 -17.14
N GLU A 255 -6.16 13.53 -17.16
CA GLU A 255 -6.37 12.13 -16.87
C GLU A 255 -5.11 11.51 -16.26
N ARG A 256 -5.32 10.63 -15.27
CA ARG A 256 -4.23 10.06 -14.48
C ARG A 256 -4.52 8.63 -14.10
N ILE A 257 -3.51 7.78 -14.23
CA ILE A 257 -3.48 6.48 -13.54
C ILE A 257 -3.02 6.73 -12.11
N LEU A 258 -3.81 6.31 -11.13
CA LEU A 258 -3.48 6.42 -9.70
C LEU A 258 -3.22 5.06 -9.05
N ALA A 259 -3.67 3.98 -9.68
CA ALA A 259 -3.54 2.62 -9.16
C ALA A 259 -3.23 1.62 -10.27
N LEU A 260 -2.40 0.62 -9.94
CA LEU A 260 -2.12 -0.53 -10.79
C LEU A 260 -2.39 -1.82 -10.02
N ALA A 261 -2.95 -2.81 -10.71
CA ALA A 261 -3.04 -4.19 -10.23
C ALA A 261 -2.58 -5.16 -11.31
N LEU A 262 -1.91 -6.24 -10.90
CA LEU A 262 -1.51 -7.32 -11.80
C LEU A 262 -2.50 -8.48 -11.68
N ALA A 263 -3.05 -8.92 -12.81
CA ALA A 263 -3.88 -10.10 -12.89
C ALA A 263 -3.04 -11.39 -13.01
N PRO A 264 -3.57 -12.56 -12.62
CA PRO A 264 -2.85 -13.84 -12.69
C PRO A 264 -2.36 -14.24 -14.09
N ASP A 265 -3.03 -13.76 -15.14
CA ASP A 265 -2.66 -13.99 -16.54
C ASP A 265 -1.55 -13.04 -17.04
N GLY A 266 -1.08 -12.14 -16.18
CA GLY A 266 -0.07 -11.13 -16.47
C GLY A 266 -0.63 -9.85 -17.11
N SER A 267 -1.95 -9.74 -17.30
CA SER A 267 -2.58 -8.48 -17.69
C SER A 267 -2.55 -7.47 -16.53
N LEU A 268 -2.60 -6.19 -16.88
CA LEU A 268 -2.55 -5.07 -15.94
C LEU A 268 -3.92 -4.40 -15.92
N LEU A 269 -4.40 -4.09 -14.73
CA LEU A 269 -5.50 -3.14 -14.52
C LEU A 269 -4.91 -1.81 -14.10
N ALA A 270 -5.37 -0.73 -14.73
CA ALA A 270 -5.01 0.63 -14.37
C ALA A 270 -6.25 1.41 -13.97
N GLY A 271 -6.31 1.84 -12.71
CA GLY A 271 -7.39 2.64 -12.16
C GLY A 271 -6.98 4.10 -12.00
N GLY A 272 -7.91 5.01 -12.25
CA GLY A 272 -7.65 6.43 -12.13
C GLY A 272 -8.89 7.27 -12.39
N TYR A 273 -8.70 8.40 -13.05
CA TYR A 273 -9.78 9.26 -13.51
C TYR A 273 -9.49 9.86 -14.88
N THR A 274 -10.54 10.33 -15.54
CA THR A 274 -10.48 11.23 -16.70
C THR A 274 -11.44 12.39 -16.47
N ASN A 275 -10.96 13.64 -16.53
CA ASN A 275 -11.75 14.83 -16.29
C ASN A 275 -12.27 15.37 -17.61
N GLY A 276 -13.47 14.95 -18.05
CA GLY A 276 -14.16 15.54 -19.21
C GLY A 276 -14.36 17.06 -19.08
N GLU A 277 -15.02 17.72 -20.05
CA GLU A 277 -15.13 19.19 -20.09
C GLU A 277 -15.69 19.86 -18.82
N ARG A 278 -16.30 19.12 -17.87
CA ARG A 278 -16.73 19.69 -16.57
C ARG A 278 -16.63 18.80 -15.31
N ARG A 279 -16.30 17.51 -15.39
CA ARG A 279 -16.43 16.56 -14.25
C ARG A 279 -15.44 15.42 -14.38
N GLY A 280 -14.96 14.90 -13.25
CA GLY A 280 -14.03 13.77 -13.21
C GLY A 280 -14.78 12.46 -13.19
N ASP A 281 -14.50 11.60 -14.16
CA ASP A 281 -15.13 10.29 -14.35
C ASP A 281 -14.19 9.19 -13.85
N LEU A 282 -14.77 8.11 -13.34
CA LEU A 282 -13.99 6.90 -13.00
C LEU A 282 -13.40 6.31 -14.28
N LEU A 283 -12.10 6.02 -14.25
CA LEU A 283 -11.40 5.36 -15.35
C LEU A 283 -10.82 4.04 -14.84
N LEU A 284 -11.16 2.94 -15.52
CA LEU A 284 -10.52 1.64 -15.37
C LEU A 284 -10.10 1.11 -16.74
N ALA A 285 -8.83 0.80 -16.92
CA ALA A 285 -8.28 0.24 -18.15
C ALA A 285 -7.74 -1.18 -17.91
N ARG A 286 -7.81 -2.04 -18.93
CA ARG A 286 -7.07 -3.30 -18.96
C ARG A 286 -6.06 -3.31 -20.10
N LEU A 287 -4.80 -3.58 -19.76
CA LEU A 287 -3.71 -3.75 -20.70
C LEU A 287 -3.24 -5.20 -20.67
N ARG A 288 -2.94 -5.76 -21.84
CA ARG A 288 -2.28 -7.06 -21.95
C ARG A 288 -0.84 -6.95 -21.44
N ASN A 289 -0.19 -8.08 -21.17
CA ASN A 289 1.19 -8.10 -20.70
C ASN A 289 2.21 -7.46 -21.67
N ASN A 290 1.85 -7.17 -22.92
CA ASN A 290 2.70 -6.42 -23.85
C ASN A 290 2.41 -4.91 -23.87
N GLY A 291 1.53 -4.41 -23.00
CA GLY A 291 1.15 -2.99 -22.94
C GLY A 291 0.06 -2.58 -23.94
N VAL A 292 -0.47 -3.51 -24.74
CA VAL A 292 -1.58 -3.21 -25.66
C VAL A 292 -2.90 -3.21 -24.88
N LEU A 293 -3.72 -2.17 -25.04
CA LEU A 293 -5.08 -2.10 -24.48
C LEU A 293 -5.92 -3.29 -24.95
N ASP A 294 -6.65 -3.89 -24.01
CA ASP A 294 -7.51 -5.02 -24.30
C ASP A 294 -8.89 -4.55 -24.79
N SER A 295 -9.06 -4.46 -26.11
CA SER A 295 -10.29 -3.91 -26.72
C SER A 295 -11.60 -4.61 -26.34
N GLY A 296 -11.54 -5.83 -25.78
CA GLY A 296 -12.71 -6.54 -25.24
C GLY A 296 -13.14 -6.08 -23.84
N PHE A 297 -12.40 -5.17 -23.20
CA PHE A 297 -12.65 -4.70 -21.85
C PHE A 297 -13.37 -3.35 -21.82
N GLY A 298 -14.32 -3.24 -20.89
CA GLY A 298 -15.04 -2.01 -20.55
C GLY A 298 -16.06 -1.56 -21.59
N ASN A 299 -16.70 -0.43 -21.30
CA ASN A 299 -17.84 0.09 -22.05
C ASN A 299 -17.46 0.96 -23.27
N THR A 300 -16.18 1.33 -23.45
CA THR A 300 -15.73 2.22 -24.53
C THR A 300 -15.30 1.49 -25.81
N ARG A 301 -15.18 0.16 -25.77
CA ARG A 301 -14.54 -0.69 -26.82
C ARG A 301 -13.07 -0.35 -27.12
N LYS A 302 -12.43 0.48 -26.29
CA LYS A 302 -11.00 0.83 -26.37
C LYS A 302 -10.17 0.13 -25.29
N GLY A 303 -10.74 -0.81 -24.55
CA GLY A 303 -10.11 -1.40 -23.36
C GLY A 303 -10.20 -0.54 -22.11
N LEU A 304 -11.18 0.39 -22.10
CA LEU A 304 -11.46 1.30 -21.00
C LEU A 304 -12.91 1.14 -20.57
N SER A 305 -13.12 1.22 -19.26
CA SER A 305 -14.40 1.47 -18.61
C SER A 305 -14.36 2.89 -18.05
N VAL A 306 -15.21 3.76 -18.60
CA VAL A 306 -15.35 5.16 -18.17
C VAL A 306 -16.76 5.35 -17.64
N ILE A 307 -16.88 5.81 -16.39
CA ILE A 307 -18.15 5.89 -15.68
C ILE A 307 -18.29 7.25 -15.00
N ASP A 308 -19.26 8.02 -15.47
CA ASP A 308 -19.73 9.27 -14.88
C ASP A 308 -20.83 8.94 -13.87
N LEU A 309 -20.59 9.21 -12.59
CA LEU A 309 -21.59 9.00 -11.52
C LEU A 309 -22.51 10.22 -11.34
N GLY A 310 -22.35 11.25 -12.16
CA GLY A 310 -23.07 12.51 -12.12
C GLY A 310 -22.61 13.45 -10.99
N THR A 311 -21.49 13.11 -10.33
CA THR A 311 -20.93 13.85 -9.21
C THR A 311 -19.75 14.72 -9.66
N ASN A 312 -19.02 15.30 -8.71
CA ASN A 312 -17.73 15.92 -9.00
C ASN A 312 -16.64 15.05 -8.37
N SER A 313 -15.43 15.08 -8.94
CA SER A 313 -14.24 14.43 -8.35
C SER A 313 -14.31 12.90 -8.20
N GLU A 314 -14.94 12.19 -9.13
CA GLU A 314 -14.80 10.73 -9.17
C GLU A 314 -13.37 10.33 -9.54
N ARG A 315 -12.79 9.42 -8.77
CA ARG A 315 -11.50 8.80 -9.11
C ARG A 315 -11.37 7.45 -8.45
N ILE A 316 -10.66 6.55 -9.11
CA ILE A 316 -10.15 5.31 -8.54
C ILE A 316 -8.76 5.58 -8.00
N SER A 317 -8.49 5.23 -6.74
CA SER A 317 -7.20 5.39 -6.08
C SER A 317 -6.56 4.06 -5.69
N SER A 318 -7.30 2.96 -5.79
CA SER A 318 -6.79 1.61 -5.54
C SER A 318 -7.62 0.57 -6.30
N VAL A 319 -6.98 -0.48 -6.80
CA VAL A 319 -7.62 -1.57 -7.56
C VAL A 319 -7.08 -2.91 -7.09
N VAL A 320 -7.95 -3.89 -6.92
CA VAL A 320 -7.62 -5.28 -6.58
C VAL A 320 -8.49 -6.25 -7.37
N LEU A 321 -7.94 -7.41 -7.72
CA LEU A 321 -8.70 -8.51 -8.32
C LEU A 321 -9.18 -9.50 -7.26
N GLN A 322 -10.43 -9.90 -7.37
CA GLN A 322 -11.00 -11.01 -6.62
C GLN A 322 -10.67 -12.35 -7.30
N PRO A 323 -10.63 -13.47 -6.54
CA PRO A 323 -10.34 -14.80 -7.10
C PRO A 323 -11.34 -15.29 -8.16
N ASP A 324 -12.56 -14.76 -8.15
CA ASP A 324 -13.60 -15.05 -9.15
C ASP A 324 -13.45 -14.23 -10.45
N GLY A 325 -12.43 -13.37 -10.52
CA GLY A 325 -12.14 -12.50 -11.66
C GLY A 325 -12.82 -11.13 -11.60
N LYS A 326 -13.69 -10.88 -10.62
CA LYS A 326 -14.26 -9.54 -10.41
C LYS A 326 -13.19 -8.56 -9.94
N ILE A 327 -13.43 -7.29 -10.20
CA ILE A 327 -12.50 -6.21 -9.89
C ILE A 327 -13.15 -5.33 -8.85
N VAL A 328 -12.41 -5.06 -7.77
CA VAL A 328 -12.81 -4.12 -6.73
C VAL A 328 -11.89 -2.93 -6.80
N ALA A 329 -12.48 -1.74 -6.89
CA ALA A 329 -11.76 -0.48 -6.86
C ALA A 329 -12.22 0.34 -5.66
N GLY A 330 -11.28 1.06 -5.04
CA GLY A 330 -11.61 2.06 -4.03
C GLY A 330 -11.18 3.44 -4.49
N GLY A 331 -11.92 4.46 -4.05
CA GLY A 331 -11.62 5.84 -4.35
C GLY A 331 -12.63 6.78 -3.70
N GLN A 332 -13.07 7.76 -4.46
CA GLN A 332 -14.01 8.77 -4.00
C GLN A 332 -15.03 9.12 -5.09
N THR A 333 -16.20 9.57 -4.64
CA THR A 333 -17.27 10.21 -5.42
C THR A 333 -17.81 11.37 -4.59
N ALA A 334 -18.34 12.45 -5.18
CA ALA A 334 -18.84 13.56 -4.37
C ALA A 334 -20.38 13.67 -4.33
N VAL A 335 -21.02 13.28 -3.23
CA VAL A 335 -22.45 13.59 -3.05
C VAL A 335 -22.60 14.97 -2.42
N ALA A 336 -23.41 15.85 -3.04
CA ALA A 336 -23.70 17.20 -2.53
C ALA A 336 -22.46 18.10 -2.25
N ASN A 337 -21.37 17.92 -3.02
CA ASN A 337 -20.07 18.60 -2.86
C ASN A 337 -19.26 18.19 -1.62
N ASN A 338 -19.57 17.04 -1.02
CA ASN A 338 -18.71 16.34 -0.06
C ASN A 338 -18.05 15.16 -0.77
N ALA A 339 -16.73 15.05 -0.76
CA ALA A 339 -16.07 13.85 -1.28
C ALA A 339 -16.33 12.71 -0.30
N ASP A 340 -16.97 11.65 -0.76
CA ASP A 340 -17.32 10.49 0.04
C ASP A 340 -16.44 9.30 -0.35
N PHE A 341 -16.10 8.51 0.66
CA PHE A 341 -15.41 7.23 0.52
C PHE A 341 -16.28 6.27 -0.31
N ALA A 342 -15.72 5.74 -1.40
CA ALA A 342 -16.44 4.85 -2.31
C ALA A 342 -15.66 3.60 -2.67
N VAL A 343 -16.37 2.48 -2.73
CA VAL A 343 -15.91 1.21 -3.30
C VAL A 343 -16.79 0.90 -4.51
N PHE A 344 -16.13 0.62 -5.62
CA PHE A 344 -16.73 0.25 -6.90
C PHE A 344 -16.44 -1.22 -7.18
N ARG A 345 -17.41 -1.93 -7.76
CA ARG A 345 -17.19 -3.30 -8.23
C ARG A 345 -17.49 -3.41 -9.71
N TYR A 346 -16.61 -4.07 -10.43
CA TYR A 346 -16.73 -4.38 -11.85
C TYR A 346 -16.68 -5.88 -12.06
N ASP A 347 -17.35 -6.35 -13.10
CA ASP A 347 -17.18 -7.69 -13.61
C ASP A 347 -15.79 -7.85 -14.28
N ALA A 348 -15.41 -9.09 -14.55
CA ALA A 348 -14.10 -9.42 -15.12
C ALA A 348 -13.86 -8.82 -16.52
N ASP A 349 -14.91 -8.43 -17.22
CA ASP A 349 -14.87 -7.75 -18.51
C ASP A 349 -14.88 -6.22 -18.41
N GLY A 350 -14.89 -5.67 -17.19
CA GLY A 350 -14.78 -4.23 -16.93
C GLY A 350 -16.10 -3.48 -16.98
N PHE A 351 -17.24 -4.16 -17.11
CA PHE A 351 -18.55 -3.55 -16.89
C PHE A 351 -18.81 -3.40 -15.39
N PHE A 352 -19.60 -2.40 -15.01
CA PHE A 352 -20.02 -2.22 -13.62
C PHE A 352 -20.87 -3.41 -13.16
N ASP A 353 -20.60 -3.93 -11.95
CA ASP A 353 -21.41 -5.00 -11.36
C ASP A 353 -22.62 -4.40 -10.64
N ASP A 354 -23.74 -4.31 -11.36
CA ASP A 354 -24.99 -3.72 -10.86
C ASP A 354 -25.57 -4.44 -9.62
N SER A 355 -25.11 -5.66 -9.31
CA SER A 355 -25.52 -6.40 -8.12
C SER A 355 -24.83 -5.93 -6.83
N PHE A 356 -23.77 -5.13 -6.94
CA PHE A 356 -23.02 -4.60 -5.79
C PHE A 356 -23.57 -3.26 -5.31
N GLY A 357 -23.88 -3.15 -4.01
CA GLY A 357 -24.32 -1.90 -3.41
C GLY A 357 -25.52 -1.29 -4.14
N ARG A 358 -25.42 -0.02 -4.55
CA ARG A 358 -26.40 0.67 -5.39
C ARG A 358 -25.83 0.86 -6.79
N GLY A 359 -26.03 -0.11 -7.67
CA GLY A 359 -25.60 -0.03 -9.07
C GLY A 359 -24.08 -0.01 -9.21
N GLY A 360 -23.38 -0.95 -8.56
CA GLY A 360 -21.92 -1.08 -8.59
C GLY A 360 -21.15 -0.22 -7.60
N VAL A 361 -21.83 0.63 -6.81
CA VAL A 361 -21.21 1.54 -5.84
C VAL A 361 -21.66 1.22 -4.42
N ALA A 362 -20.71 1.07 -3.51
CA ALA A 362 -20.91 1.13 -2.07
C ALA A 362 -20.22 2.37 -1.51
N THR A 363 -20.98 3.30 -0.95
CA THR A 363 -20.43 4.49 -0.26
C THR A 363 -20.53 4.34 1.24
N PHE A 364 -19.62 5.02 1.95
CA PHE A 364 -19.72 5.21 3.39
C PHE A 364 -19.37 6.67 3.70
N ASP A 365 -20.24 7.34 4.44
CA ASP A 365 -20.04 8.73 4.90
C ASP A 365 -19.65 8.68 6.38
N PHE A 366 -18.46 9.16 6.72
CA PHE A 366 -17.99 9.21 8.10
C PHE A 366 -18.53 10.40 8.91
N GLN A 367 -19.41 11.22 8.33
CA GLN A 367 -19.85 12.54 8.78
C GLN A 367 -18.70 13.54 8.84
N GLY A 368 -18.55 14.34 7.77
CA GLY A 368 -17.48 15.33 7.61
C GLY A 368 -17.58 16.06 6.28
N ARG A 369 -16.55 16.83 5.91
CA ARG A 369 -16.51 17.58 4.63
C ARG A 369 -15.64 16.96 3.53
N GLU A 370 -14.80 15.96 3.83
CA GLU A 370 -14.02 15.19 2.84
C GLU A 370 -13.56 13.82 3.39
N ASP A 371 -13.95 12.73 2.71
CA ASP A 371 -13.53 11.35 2.94
C ASP A 371 -12.92 10.74 1.65
N ARG A 372 -11.71 10.15 1.73
CA ARG A 372 -11.02 9.57 0.56
C ARG A 372 -10.44 8.19 0.86
N VAL A 373 -10.62 7.22 -0.04
CA VAL A 373 -9.91 5.93 0.03
C VAL A 373 -8.50 6.09 -0.53
N HIS A 374 -7.48 5.68 0.22
CA HIS A 374 -6.09 5.60 -0.25
C HIS A 374 -5.69 4.20 -0.71
N ALA A 375 -6.25 3.14 -0.10
CA ALA A 375 -5.97 1.77 -0.49
C ALA A 375 -7.15 0.84 -0.21
N VAL A 376 -7.29 -0.21 -1.03
CA VAL A 376 -8.18 -1.35 -0.77
C VAL A 376 -7.39 -2.66 -0.77
N ALA A 377 -7.82 -3.61 0.05
CA ALA A 377 -7.21 -4.93 0.18
C ALA A 377 -8.30 -6.00 0.34
N LEU A 378 -8.05 -7.18 -0.21
CA LEU A 378 -8.91 -8.35 -0.02
C LEU A 378 -8.42 -9.20 1.14
N GLN A 379 -9.36 -9.67 1.96
CA GLN A 379 -9.11 -10.66 2.99
C GLN A 379 -9.28 -12.08 2.41
N PRO A 380 -8.60 -13.11 2.96
CA PRO A 380 -8.73 -14.50 2.50
C PRO A 380 -10.16 -15.07 2.56
N ASP A 381 -11.03 -14.47 3.37
CA ASP A 381 -12.45 -14.84 3.48
C ASP A 381 -13.34 -14.11 2.46
N GLY A 382 -12.74 -13.38 1.50
CA GLY A 382 -13.41 -12.64 0.45
C GLY A 382 -13.87 -11.24 0.84
N LYS A 383 -13.69 -10.79 2.09
CA LYS A 383 -14.08 -9.43 2.50
C LYS A 383 -13.16 -8.37 1.90
N ILE A 384 -13.72 -7.19 1.65
CA ILE A 384 -13.00 -6.02 1.15
C ILE A 384 -12.71 -5.12 2.35
N VAL A 385 -11.45 -4.78 2.56
CA VAL A 385 -11.01 -3.74 3.50
C VAL A 385 -10.57 -2.54 2.69
N ALA A 386 -11.06 -1.37 3.04
CA ALA A 386 -10.68 -0.12 2.41
C ALA A 386 -10.19 0.85 3.49
N VAL A 387 -9.05 1.48 3.26
CA VAL A 387 -8.41 2.44 4.17
C VAL A 387 -8.31 3.80 3.51
N GLY A 388 -8.49 4.85 4.30
CA GLY A 388 -8.64 6.20 3.79
C GLY A 388 -8.41 7.26 4.85
N GLN A 389 -8.73 8.49 4.49
CA GLN A 389 -8.72 9.66 5.34
C GLN A 389 -10.13 10.23 5.44
N SER A 390 -10.53 10.66 6.64
CA SER A 390 -11.71 11.49 6.91
C SER A 390 -11.23 12.70 7.69
N GLU A 391 -11.33 13.90 7.13
CA GLU A 391 -10.69 15.11 7.69
C GLU A 391 -9.20 14.92 8.02
N ALA A 392 -8.81 14.94 9.31
CA ALA A 392 -7.43 14.74 9.79
C ALA A 392 -7.19 13.31 10.33
N ASP A 393 -8.19 12.44 10.28
CA ASP A 393 -8.18 11.12 10.90
C ASP A 393 -8.16 9.99 9.86
N PHE A 394 -7.64 8.82 10.25
CA PHE A 394 -7.63 7.63 9.40
C PHE A 394 -8.98 6.91 9.44
N ALA A 395 -9.48 6.49 8.28
CA ALA A 395 -10.73 5.76 8.10
C ALA A 395 -10.47 4.31 7.66
N LEU A 396 -11.21 3.35 8.25
CA LEU A 396 -11.17 1.93 7.86
C LEU A 396 -12.60 1.39 7.75
N VAL A 397 -12.95 0.86 6.57
CA VAL A 397 -14.25 0.21 6.32
C VAL A 397 -14.03 -1.23 5.86
N ARG A 398 -14.88 -2.14 6.33
CA ARG A 398 -14.90 -3.55 5.90
C ARG A 398 -16.26 -3.89 5.31
N PHE A 399 -16.28 -4.27 4.04
CA PHE A 399 -17.50 -4.71 3.33
C PHE A 399 -17.54 -6.23 3.19
N THR A 400 -18.75 -6.79 3.20
CA THR A 400 -19.02 -8.18 2.82
C THR A 400 -19.17 -8.29 1.30
N ALA A 401 -18.52 -9.27 0.67
CA ALA A 401 -18.51 -9.42 -0.79
C ALA A 401 -19.75 -10.13 -1.39
N SER A 402 -20.80 -10.39 -0.60
CA SER A 402 -21.99 -11.14 -1.03
C SER A 402 -22.85 -10.38 -2.03
#